data_AF-A0A9D6DHS2-F1
#
_entry.id   AF-A0A9D6DHS2-F1
#
_cell.length_a   1.000
_cell.length_b   1.000
_cell.length_c   1.000
_cell.angle_alpha   90.00
_cell.angle_beta   90.00
_cell.angle_gamma   90.00
#
_symmetry.space_group_name_H-M   'P 1'
#
loop_
_entity.id
_entity.type
_entity.pdbx_description
1 polymer ?
#
loop_
_entity_poly.entity_id
_entity_poly.type
_entity_poly.pdbx_seq_one_letter_code
_entity_poly.pdbx_strand_id
1 'polypeptide(L)'
;MRLGAYDYLTKPAQVDEVVLTIERALERHQLLAAVEQLKIRVRHGSSLARQMGPSAEVQRIVEQVDQVADSNFTVLVQGETGTGKELVARAVHEASPRRD
;
A
#
# COMPACT_ATOMS: atom_id res chain seq x y z
N MET A 1 15.02 -21.80 11.61
CA MET A 1 14.93 -20.60 10.75
C MET A 1 13.51 -20.02 10.78
N ARG A 2 13.10 -19.41 11.92
CA ARG A 2 11.69 -19.02 12.19
C ARG A 2 11.51 -17.59 12.73
N LEU A 3 12.54 -16.74 12.65
CA LEU A 3 12.56 -15.40 13.29
C LEU A 3 12.85 -14.23 12.32
N GLY A 4 12.75 -14.44 11.00
CA GLY A 4 12.88 -13.34 10.02
C GLY A 4 14.31 -12.99 9.59
N ALA A 5 15.32 -13.79 9.94
CA ALA A 5 16.66 -13.64 9.36
C ALA A 5 16.63 -13.93 7.85
N TYR A 6 17.25 -13.05 7.05
CA TYR A 6 17.39 -13.24 5.61
C TYR A 6 18.32 -14.41 5.28
N ASP A 7 19.51 -14.42 5.89
CA ASP A 7 20.48 -15.51 5.77
C ASP A 7 21.37 -15.58 7.03
N TYR A 8 22.19 -16.62 7.15
CA TYR A 8 23.14 -16.84 8.24
C TYR A 8 24.53 -17.14 7.68
N LEU A 9 25.57 -16.62 8.35
CA LEU A 9 26.96 -16.83 7.96
C LEU A 9 27.69 -17.58 9.08
N THR A 10 28.42 -18.62 8.72
CA THR A 10 29.24 -19.41 9.64
C THR A 10 30.67 -18.88 9.69
N LYS A 11 31.24 -18.75 10.90
CA LYS A 11 32.63 -18.31 11.05
C LYS A 11 33.62 -19.48 10.80
N PRO A 12 34.81 -19.21 10.23
CA PRO A 12 35.25 -17.93 9.66
C PRO A 12 34.61 -17.71 8.28
N ALA A 13 33.89 -16.59 8.10
CA ALA A 13 33.26 -16.26 6.82
C ALA A 13 34.29 -15.54 5.93
N GLN A 14 34.31 -15.87 4.64
CA GLN A 14 35.15 -15.17 3.68
C GLN A 14 34.53 -13.82 3.34
N VAL A 15 35.35 -12.78 3.16
CA VAL A 15 34.85 -11.42 2.91
C VAL A 15 33.92 -11.38 1.70
N ASP A 16 34.26 -12.08 0.63
CA ASP A 16 33.46 -12.13 -0.60
C ASP A 16 32.07 -12.75 -0.38
N GLU A 17 31.98 -13.77 0.49
CA GLU A 17 30.72 -14.41 0.86
C GLU A 17 29.81 -13.46 1.67
N VAL A 18 30.41 -12.68 2.57
CA VAL A 18 29.69 -11.64 3.32
C VAL A 18 29.15 -10.57 2.37
N VAL A 19 29.99 -10.08 1.46
CA VAL A 19 29.62 -9.03 0.49
C VAL A 19 28.46 -9.51 -0.39
N LEU A 20 28.57 -10.71 -0.98
CA LEU A 20 27.54 -11.29 -1.82
C LEU A 20 26.20 -11.47 -1.09
N THR A 21 26.25 -11.88 0.17
CA THR A 21 25.05 -12.06 1.00
C THR A 21 24.36 -10.73 1.27
N ILE A 22 25.13 -9.68 1.55
CA ILE A 22 24.61 -8.32 1.76
C ILE A 22 23.98 -7.76 0.48
N GLU A 23 24.65 -7.91 -0.67
CA GLU A 23 24.14 -7.42 -1.95
C GLU A 23 22.78 -8.05 -2.28
N ARG A 24 22.66 -9.36 -2.14
CA ARG A 24 21.40 -10.09 -2.38
C ARG A 24 20.31 -9.70 -1.38
N ALA A 25 20.67 -9.44 -0.13
CA ALA A 25 19.73 -8.96 0.89
C ALA A 25 19.16 -7.59 0.53
N LEU A 26 20.02 -6.67 0.09
CA LEU A 26 19.63 -5.32 -0.34
C LEU A 26 18.75 -5.34 -1.59
N GLU A 27 19.13 -6.12 -2.60
CA GLU A 27 18.34 -6.27 -3.83
C GLU A 27 16.94 -6.80 -3.51
N ARG A 28 16.83 -7.86 -2.70
CA ARG A 28 15.53 -8.40 -2.29
C ARG A 28 14.71 -7.36 -1.52
N HIS A 29 15.33 -6.61 -0.61
CA HIS A 29 14.64 -5.58 0.14
C HIS A 29 14.06 -4.50 -0.78
N GLN A 30 14.84 -4.04 -1.76
CA GLN A 30 14.40 -3.06 -2.76
C GLN A 30 13.26 -3.61 -3.62
N LEU A 31 13.35 -4.85 -4.09
CA LEU A 31 12.30 -5.49 -4.87
C LEU A 31 11.00 -5.63 -4.08
N LEU A 32 11.08 -6.05 -2.81
CA LEU A 32 9.90 -6.15 -1.95
C LEU A 32 9.26 -4.78 -1.71
N ALA A 33 10.06 -3.75 -1.46
CA ALA A 33 9.57 -2.38 -1.32
C ALA A 33 8.88 -1.88 -2.60
N ALA A 34 9.47 -2.15 -3.78
CA ALA A 34 8.90 -1.78 -5.07
C ALA A 34 7.58 -2.51 -5.35
N VAL A 35 7.50 -3.82 -5.06
CA VAL A 35 6.26 -4.60 -5.18
C VAL A 35 5.17 -4.04 -4.28
N GLU A 36 5.51 -3.67 -3.04
CA GLU A 36 4.54 -3.08 -2.12
C GLU A 36 4.05 -1.72 -2.61
N GLN A 37 4.94 -0.85 -3.06
CA GLN A 37 4.57 0.43 -3.66
C GLN A 37 3.73 0.27 -4.94
N LEU A 38 4.03 -0.72 -5.78
CA LEU A 38 3.24 -1.04 -6.97
C LEU A 38 1.85 -1.54 -6.60
N LYS A 39 1.72 -2.41 -5.60
CA LYS A 39 0.42 -2.87 -5.09
C LYS A 39 -0.40 -1.72 -4.53
N ILE A 40 0.23 -0.82 -3.77
CA ILE A 40 -0.38 0.41 -3.29
C ILE A 40 -0.88 1.21 -4.50
N ARG A 41 -0.05 1.51 -5.50
CA ARG A 41 -0.48 2.25 -6.70
C ARG A 41 -1.58 1.55 -7.50
N VAL A 42 -1.62 0.22 -7.56
CA VAL A 42 -2.69 -0.52 -8.23
C VAL A 42 -3.98 -0.47 -7.43
N ARG A 43 -3.92 -0.53 -6.09
CA ARG A 43 -5.08 -0.37 -5.19
C ARG A 43 -5.60 1.07 -5.18
N HIS A 44 -4.69 2.04 -5.08
CA HIS A 44 -4.96 3.49 -5.06
C HIS A 44 -5.25 4.01 -6.48
N GLY A 45 -4.93 3.20 -7.50
CA GLY A 45 -5.35 3.29 -8.91
C GLY A 45 -6.85 2.98 -9.12
N SER A 46 -7.66 3.51 -8.23
CA SER A 46 -8.81 4.35 -8.56
C SER A 46 -9.93 3.72 -9.37
N SER A 47 -10.70 2.83 -8.72
CA SER A 47 -12.14 2.76 -9.03
C SER A 47 -12.77 4.15 -8.87
N LEU A 48 -12.44 4.85 -7.77
CA LEU A 48 -13.01 6.15 -7.42
C LEU A 48 -12.65 7.28 -8.40
N ALA A 49 -11.35 7.52 -8.67
CA ALA A 49 -10.96 8.56 -9.62
C ALA A 49 -11.35 8.24 -11.07
N ARG A 50 -11.41 6.95 -11.47
CA ARG A 50 -11.98 6.57 -12.78
C ARG A 50 -13.47 6.86 -12.88
N GLN A 51 -14.23 6.70 -11.78
CA GLN A 51 -15.68 6.92 -11.77
C GLN A 51 -16.07 8.40 -11.57
N MET A 52 -15.30 9.16 -10.78
CA MET A 52 -15.59 10.57 -10.48
C MET A 52 -14.85 11.56 -11.40
N GLY A 53 -13.85 11.10 -12.16
CA GLY A 53 -13.10 11.89 -13.12
C GLY A 53 -11.81 12.54 -12.56
N PRO A 54 -10.96 13.07 -13.45
CA PRO A 54 -9.66 13.63 -13.08
C PRO A 54 -9.80 15.10 -12.64
N SER A 55 -10.15 15.34 -11.37
CA SER A 55 -10.09 16.67 -10.77
C SER A 55 -9.16 16.69 -9.54
N ALA A 56 -8.64 17.86 -9.21
CA ALA A 56 -7.79 18.04 -8.03
C ALA A 56 -8.55 17.73 -6.74
N GLU A 57 -9.86 18.01 -6.69
CA GLU A 57 -10.74 17.68 -5.58
C GLU A 57 -10.92 16.17 -5.42
N VAL A 58 -11.15 15.46 -6.54
CA VAL A 58 -11.25 13.99 -6.53
C VAL A 58 -9.95 13.37 -6.07
N GLN A 59 -8.81 13.90 -6.49
CA GLN A 59 -7.50 13.41 -6.05
C GLN A 59 -7.30 13.58 -4.54
N ARG A 60 -7.70 14.72 -3.95
CA ARG A 60 -7.69 14.91 -2.49
C ARG A 60 -8.60 13.91 -1.77
N ILE A 61 -9.78 13.61 -2.33
CA ILE A 61 -10.69 12.62 -1.75
C ILE A 61 -10.04 11.24 -1.75
N VAL A 62 -9.38 10.84 -2.85
CA VAL A 62 -8.65 9.56 -2.92
C VAL A 62 -7.57 9.50 -1.85
N GLU A 63 -6.74 10.54 -1.69
CA GLU A 63 -5.72 10.60 -0.65
C GLU A 63 -6.32 10.49 0.77
N GLN A 64 -7.47 11.12 1.01
CA GLN A 64 -8.18 11.00 2.29
C GLN A 64 -8.71 9.59 2.52
N VAL A 65 -9.27 8.94 1.50
CA VAL A 65 -9.72 7.55 1.55
C VAL A 65 -8.56 6.64 1.93
N ASP A 66 -7.41 6.78 1.28
CA ASP A 66 -6.22 5.98 1.56
C ASP A 66 -5.70 6.16 3.00
N GLN A 67 -5.78 7.39 3.54
CA GLN A 67 -5.41 7.66 4.93
C GLN A 67 -6.34 6.99 5.95
N VAL A 68 -7.66 6.96 5.69
CA VAL A 68 -8.64 6.43 6.64
C VAL A 68 -8.91 4.94 6.48
N ALA A 69 -8.61 4.36 5.31
CA ALA A 69 -8.93 2.97 4.97
C ALA A 69 -8.26 1.94 5.91
N ASP A 70 -7.01 2.17 6.31
CA ASP A 70 -6.27 1.28 7.22
C ASP A 70 -6.65 1.48 8.70
N SER A 71 -7.51 2.47 8.98
CA SER A 71 -7.97 2.76 10.34
C SER A 71 -9.22 1.96 10.73
N ASN A 72 -9.41 1.81 12.04
CA ASN A 72 -10.59 1.18 12.61
C ASN A 72 -11.72 2.18 12.94
N PHE A 73 -11.64 3.42 12.48
CA PHE A 73 -12.59 4.47 12.84
C PHE A 73 -13.87 4.44 11.97
N THR A 74 -14.94 5.01 12.52
CA THR A 74 -16.16 5.27 11.76
C THR A 74 -15.97 6.54 10.93
N VAL A 75 -16.23 6.46 9.62
CA VAL A 75 -16.08 7.58 8.68
C VAL A 75 -17.46 8.11 8.28
N LEU A 76 -17.64 9.44 8.32
CA LEU A 76 -18.83 10.13 7.82
C LEU A 76 -18.54 10.76 6.46
N VAL A 77 -19.28 10.38 5.42
CA VAL A 77 -19.17 10.96 4.07
C VAL A 77 -20.29 11.97 3.86
N GLN A 78 -19.95 13.24 3.62
CA GLN A 78 -20.90 14.33 3.40
C GLN A 78 -20.84 14.87 1.96
N GLY A 79 -21.93 15.50 1.52
CA GLY A 79 -22.08 16.03 0.16
C GLY A 79 -23.55 16.04 -0.28
N GLU A 80 -23.83 16.74 -1.35
CA GLU A 80 -25.17 16.85 -1.92
C GLU A 80 -25.61 15.55 -2.61
N THR A 81 -26.91 15.45 -2.95
CA THR A 81 -27.43 14.30 -3.68
C THR A 81 -26.79 14.21 -5.06
N GLY A 82 -26.28 13.04 -5.43
CA GLY A 82 -25.65 12.81 -6.74
C GLY A 82 -24.14 13.08 -6.81
N THR A 83 -23.47 13.49 -5.73
CA THR A 83 -22.03 13.80 -5.74
C THR A 83 -21.10 12.58 -5.61
N GLY A 84 -21.63 11.36 -5.67
CA GLY A 84 -20.82 10.13 -5.62
C GLY A 84 -20.40 9.67 -4.21
N LYS A 85 -21.10 10.09 -3.15
CA LYS A 85 -20.81 9.66 -1.75
C LYS A 85 -20.76 8.14 -1.57
N GLU A 86 -21.61 7.41 -2.30
CA GLU A 86 -21.63 5.94 -2.26
C GLU A 86 -20.34 5.33 -2.83
N LEU A 87 -19.77 5.96 -3.88
CA LEU A 87 -18.51 5.53 -4.47
C LEU A 87 -17.37 5.73 -3.48
N VAL A 88 -17.36 6.86 -2.75
CA VAL A 88 -16.38 7.14 -1.70
C VAL A 88 -16.49 6.12 -0.57
N ALA A 89 -17.70 5.84 -0.08
CA ALA A 89 -17.91 4.84 0.97
C ALA A 89 -17.47 3.43 0.55
N ARG A 90 -17.78 3.03 -0.69
CA ARG A 90 -17.31 1.76 -1.27
C ARG A 90 -15.78 1.73 -1.37
N ALA A 91 -15.15 2.81 -1.81
CA ALA A 91 -13.70 2.91 -1.90
C ALA A 91 -13.02 2.74 -0.52
N VAL A 92 -13.57 3.37 0.52
CA VAL A 92 -13.09 3.18 1.91
C VAL A 92 -13.21 1.72 2.33
N HIS A 93 -14.33 1.07 2.05
CA HIS A 93 -14.55 -0.33 2.41
C HIS A 93 -13.60 -1.28 1.65
N GLU A 94 -13.45 -1.12 0.34
CA GLU A 94 -12.57 -1.94 -0.51
C GLU A 94 -11.09 -1.80 -0.14
N ALA A 95 -10.68 -0.60 0.29
CA ALA A 95 -9.32 -0.32 0.72
C ALA A 95 -9.04 -0.75 2.17
N SER A 96 -10.08 -1.05 2.96
CA SER A 96 -9.96 -1.37 4.38
C SER A 96 -9.64 -2.85 4.65
N PRO A 97 -8.96 -3.17 5.77
CA PRO A 97 -8.84 -4.54 6.26
C PRO A 97 -10.19 -5.22 6.58
N ARG A 98 -11.28 -4.43 6.66
CA ARG A 98 -12.65 -4.86 7.01
C ARG A 98 -13.54 -5.19 5.81
N ARG A 99 -12.95 -5.54 4.68
CA ARG A 99 -13.62 -5.74 3.38
C ARG A 99 -14.54 -6.97 3.28
N ASP A 100 -14.86 -7.62 4.40
CA ASP A 100 -15.61 -8.88 4.47
C ASP A 100 -16.95 -8.70 5.21
#